data_AF-A0A2N0M2V1-F1
#
_entry.id   AF-A0A2N0M2V1-F1
#
_cell.length_a   1.000
_cell.length_b   1.000
_cell.length_c   1.000
_cell.angle_alpha   90.00
_cell.angle_beta   90.00
_cell.angle_gamma   90.00
#
_symmetry.space_group_name_H-M   'P 1'
#
loop_
_entity.id
_entity.type
_entity.pdbx_description
1 polymer ?
#
loop_
_entity_poly.entity_id
_entity_poly.type
_entity_poly.pdbx_seq_one_letter_code
_entity_poly.pdbx_strand_id
1 'polypeptide(L)'
;MRFQVMIDGINSHATIPGKLDMHLAPMKNPVTGEDELATLNKPTGFTSQIQELCTTSAFKFDGEDLSVDFPGKYAEFCPFEYSK
;
A
#
# COMPACT_ATOMS: atom_id res chain seq x y z
N MET A 1 4.03 6.56 -22.36
CA MET A 1 3.20 6.08 -21.23
C MET A 1 2.04 7.03 -20.91
N ARG A 2 0.78 6.58 -20.90
CA ARG A 2 -0.33 7.39 -20.35
C ARG A 2 -1.00 6.63 -19.20
N PHE A 3 -0.62 6.97 -17.98
CA PHE A 3 -1.50 6.82 -16.83
C PHE A 3 -2.82 7.48 -17.19
N GLN A 4 -3.92 6.73 -17.21
CA GLN A 4 -5.24 7.32 -17.37
C GLN A 4 -5.80 7.52 -15.98
N VAL A 5 -5.89 8.78 -15.57
CA VAL A 5 -6.51 9.16 -14.31
C VAL A 5 -7.69 10.04 -14.67
N MET A 6 -8.88 9.62 -14.25
CA MET A 6 -10.09 10.43 -14.27
C MET A 6 -10.48 10.69 -12.83
N ILE A 7 -10.58 11.98 -12.49
CA ILE A 7 -10.97 12.43 -11.16
C ILE A 7 -12.42 12.92 -11.25
N ASP A 8 -13.33 12.16 -10.64
CA ASP A 8 -14.77 12.43 -10.55
C ASP A 8 -15.30 12.04 -9.16
N GLY A 9 -14.70 12.61 -8.11
CA GLY A 9 -15.08 12.31 -6.73
C GLY A 9 -15.07 10.81 -6.43
N ILE A 10 -16.20 10.27 -5.98
CA ILE A 10 -16.35 8.83 -5.67
C ILE A 10 -16.33 7.91 -6.91
N ASN A 11 -16.45 8.45 -8.13
CA ASN A 11 -16.38 7.72 -9.39
C ASN A 11 -15.00 7.84 -10.07
N SER A 12 -14.03 8.45 -9.40
CA SER A 12 -12.66 8.55 -9.92
C SER A 12 -12.10 7.17 -10.23
N HIS A 13 -11.40 7.04 -11.35
CA HIS A 13 -10.67 5.80 -11.66
C HIS A 13 -9.27 6.10 -12.20
N ALA A 14 -8.34 5.20 -11.92
CA ALA A 14 -7.01 5.20 -12.50
C ALA A 14 -6.76 3.86 -13.19
N THR A 15 -6.24 3.90 -14.41
CA THR A 15 -5.78 2.71 -15.14
C THR A 15 -4.28 2.81 -15.31
N ILE A 16 -3.57 1.82 -14.77
CA ILE A 16 -2.13 1.69 -14.87
C ILE A 16 -1.83 0.37 -15.58
N PRO A 17 -1.45 0.37 -16.88
CA PRO A 17 -1.03 -0.84 -17.57
C PRO A 17 0.35 -1.30 -17.08
N GLY A 18 0.49 -2.58 -16.72
CA GLY A 18 1.74 -3.16 -16.23
C GLY A 18 1.52 -4.26 -15.21
N LYS A 19 2.60 -4.75 -14.59
CA LYS A 19 2.55 -5.67 -13.45
C LYS A 19 3.01 -4.94 -12.19
N LEU A 20 2.18 -4.97 -11.16
CA LEU A 20 2.56 -4.57 -9.81
C LEU A 20 2.91 -5.83 -9.02
N ASP A 21 4.13 -5.88 -8.52
CA ASP A 21 4.61 -6.89 -7.58
C ASP A 21 4.93 -6.19 -6.25
N MET A 22 4.07 -6.40 -5.25
CA MET A 22 4.16 -5.75 -3.96
C MET A 22 4.11 -6.79 -2.84
N HIS A 23 5.14 -6.81 -2.02
CA HIS A 23 5.27 -7.71 -0.88
C HIS A 23 5.36 -6.88 0.39
N LEU A 24 4.59 -7.25 1.41
CA LEU A 24 4.64 -6.61 2.72
C LEU A 24 5.64 -7.34 3.64
N ALA A 25 6.17 -6.60 4.61
CA ALA A 25 7.02 -7.11 5.67
C ALA A 25 6.82 -6.29 6.96
N PRO A 26 7.14 -6.84 8.14
CA PRO A 26 7.18 -6.08 9.37
C PRO A 26 8.09 -4.84 9.24
N MET A 27 7.70 -3.74 9.89
CA MET A 27 8.64 -2.65 10.12
C MET A 27 9.77 -3.15 11.03
N LYS A 28 10.94 -2.53 10.92
CA LYS A 28 12.07 -2.83 11.79
C LYS A 28 12.32 -1.68 12.74
N ASN A 29 12.54 -1.99 14.01
CA ASN A 29 13.02 -1.01 14.96
C ASN A 29 14.44 -0.56 14.55
N PRO A 30 14.69 0.75 14.34
CA PRO A 30 15.96 1.22 13.80
C PRO A 30 17.14 1.08 14.77
N VAL A 31 16.87 0.83 16.07
CA VAL A 31 17.89 0.67 17.10
C VAL A 31 18.23 -0.80 17.30
N THR A 32 17.22 -1.68 17.36
CA THR A 32 17.42 -3.11 17.67
C THR A 32 17.46 -4.01 16.43
N GLY A 33 16.86 -3.58 15.31
CA GLY A 33 16.68 -4.42 14.11
C GLY A 33 15.57 -5.47 14.22
N GLU A 34 14.90 -5.55 15.36
CA GLU A 34 13.78 -6.46 15.60
C GLU A 34 12.51 -5.98 14.90
N ASP A 35 11.53 -6.89 14.75
CA ASP A 35 10.22 -6.53 14.21
C ASP A 35 9.52 -5.53 15.14
N GLU A 36 9.14 -4.39 14.57
CA GLU A 36 8.32 -3.37 15.19
C GLU A 36 6.87 -3.54 14.72
N LEU A 37 6.12 -4.40 15.43
CA LEU A 37 4.72 -4.63 15.13
C LEU A 37 3.88 -3.50 15.72
N ALA A 38 3.16 -2.78 14.87
CA ALA A 38 2.29 -1.69 15.30
C ALA A 38 0.94 -1.74 14.58
N THR A 39 -0.09 -1.25 15.26
CA THR A 39 -1.44 -1.12 14.70
C THR A 39 -1.93 0.31 14.80
N LEU A 40 -2.53 0.82 13.73
CA LEU A 40 -3.30 2.06 13.75
C LEU A 40 -4.76 1.75 14.09
N ASN A 41 -5.21 2.27 15.23
CA ASN A 41 -6.60 2.16 15.67
C ASN A 41 -7.38 3.39 15.22
N LYS A 42 -8.45 3.18 14.45
CA LYS A 42 -9.36 4.20 13.94
C LYS A 42 -10.78 3.93 14.46
N PRO A 43 -11.14 4.37 15.67
CA PRO A 43 -12.41 4.01 16.30
C PRO A 43 -13.66 4.32 15.45
N THR A 44 -13.62 5.41 14.68
CA THR A 44 -14.68 5.84 13.75
C THR A 44 -14.29 5.62 12.27
N GLY A 45 -13.27 4.80 12.00
CA GLY A 45 -12.74 4.57 10.67
C GLY A 45 -13.77 3.91 9.76
N PHE A 46 -13.97 4.48 8.56
CA PHE A 46 -14.98 4.01 7.61
C PHE A 46 -14.47 2.91 6.68
N THR A 47 -13.16 2.86 6.41
CA THR A 47 -12.54 1.82 5.56
C THR A 47 -12.08 0.59 6.34
N SER A 48 -11.72 0.80 7.61
CA SER A 48 -11.30 -0.21 8.57
C SER A 48 -11.23 0.43 9.95
N GLN A 49 -11.34 -0.36 11.02
CA GLN A 49 -11.14 0.13 12.39
C GLN A 49 -9.75 -0.16 12.95
N ILE A 50 -9.09 -1.22 12.45
CA ILE A 50 -7.73 -1.61 12.83
C ILE A 50 -6.95 -1.83 11.54
N GLN A 51 -5.74 -1.27 11.48
CA GLN A 51 -4.77 -1.51 10.42
C GLN A 51 -3.43 -1.92 11.01
N GLU A 52 -2.78 -2.89 10.38
CA GLU A 52 -1.39 -3.25 10.64
C GLU A 52 -0.48 -2.26 9.90
N LEU A 53 0.47 -1.67 10.63
CA LEU A 53 1.51 -0.83 10.05
C LEU A 53 2.67 -1.72 9.64
N CYS A 54 3.11 -1.58 8.39
CA CYS A 54 4.11 -2.45 7.80
C CYS A 54 5.03 -1.67 6.85
N THR A 55 5.93 -2.39 6.21
CA THR A 55 6.77 -1.87 5.12
C THR A 55 6.66 -2.76 3.89
N THR A 56 7.21 -2.31 2.77
CA THR A 56 7.35 -3.13 1.57
C THR A 56 8.69 -3.86 1.59
N SER A 57 8.70 -5.20 1.45
CA SER A 57 9.93 -5.94 1.10
C SER A 57 10.21 -5.89 -0.40
N ALA A 58 9.16 -5.69 -1.20
CA ALA A 58 9.23 -5.36 -2.61
C ALA A 58 8.10 -4.37 -2.96
N PHE A 59 8.42 -3.37 -3.77
CA PHE A 59 7.43 -2.55 -4.45
C PHE A 59 7.95 -2.33 -5.87
N LYS A 60 7.59 -3.24 -6.76
CA LYS A 60 8.04 -3.25 -8.14
C LYS A 60 6.88 -2.99 -9.06
N PHE A 61 7.05 -2.01 -9.92
CA PHE A 61 6.15 -1.80 -11.04
C PHE A 61 6.96 -1.86 -12.32
N ASP A 62 6.51 -2.71 -13.24
CA ASP A 62 7.09 -2.89 -14.57
C ASP A 62 6.02 -2.57 -15.62
N GLY A 63 6.22 -1.44 -16.31
CA GLY A 63 5.43 -0.98 -17.43
C GLY A 63 6.34 -0.49 -18.57
N GLU A 64 5.74 -0.28 -19.74
CA GLU A 64 6.47 -0.07 -21.02
C GLU A 64 7.59 0.99 -20.96
N ASP A 65 7.36 2.12 -20.28
CA ASP A 65 8.35 3.21 -20.15
C ASP A 65 8.74 3.53 -18.69
N LEU A 66 8.25 2.75 -17.72
CA LEU A 66 8.51 2.98 -16.30
C LEU A 66 8.70 1.65 -15.58
N SER A 67 9.94 1.43 -15.14
CA SER A 67 10.28 0.39 -14.18
C SER A 67 10.72 1.08 -12.89
N VAL A 68 10.02 0.81 -11.80
CA VAL A 68 10.39 1.30 -10.46
C VAL A 68 10.53 0.15 -9.48
N ASP A 69 11.52 0.24 -8.60
CA ASP A 69 11.76 -0.69 -7.51
C ASP A 69 12.09 0.09 -6.24
N PHE A 70 11.16 0.12 -5.29
CA PHE A 70 11.27 0.88 -4.05
C PHE A 70 10.91 0.04 -2.82
N PRO A 71 11.79 -0.86 -2.37
CA PRO A 71 11.59 -1.56 -1.11
C PRO A 71 11.75 -0.59 0.08
N GLY A 72 11.28 -1.02 1.25
CA GLY A 72 11.41 -0.32 2.52
C GLY A 72 10.51 0.91 2.66
N LYS A 73 9.45 1.02 1.85
CA LYS A 73 8.47 2.12 1.98
C LYS A 73 7.39 1.77 2.97
N TYR A 74 6.82 2.79 3.59
CA TYR A 74 5.69 2.64 4.49
C TYR A 74 4.51 2.01 3.76
N ALA A 75 3.85 1.06 4.43
CA ALA A 75 2.64 0.43 3.97
C ALA A 75 1.68 0.18 5.15
N GLU A 76 0.43 -0.09 4.81
CA GLU A 76 -0.60 -0.48 5.78
C GLU A 76 -1.36 -1.67 5.23
N PHE A 77 -1.70 -2.63 6.10
CA PHE A 77 -2.60 -3.73 5.77
C PHE A 77 -3.83 -3.71 6.66
N CYS A 78 -4.99 -3.88 6.05
CA CYS A 78 -6.17 -4.34 6.76
C CYS A 78 -7.10 -5.09 5.79
N PRO A 79 -7.89 -6.04 6.28
CA PRO A 79 -9.05 -6.51 5.54
C PRO A 79 -10.03 -5.33 5.37
N PHE A 80 -10.32 -4.98 4.11
CA PHE A 80 -11.37 -4.02 3.77
C PHE A 80 -12.63 -4.79 3.37
N GLU A 81 -13.73 -4.60 4.10
CA GLU A 81 -15.07 -4.95 3.58
C GLU A 81 -15.61 -3.75 2.81
N TYR A 82 -15.40 -3.72 1.50
CA TYR A 82 -16.24 -2.91 0.63
C TYR A 82 -17.60 -3.59 0.54
N SER A 83 -18.53 -3.16 1.39
CA SER A 83 -19.93 -3.60 1.50
C SER A 83 -20.16 -5.06 1.87
N LYS A 84 -21.16 -5.26 2.74
CA LYS A 84 -21.87 -6.53 2.93
C LYS A 84 -22.61 -6.95 1.67
#